data_AF-A0A3R9NWF6-F1
#
_entry.id   AF-A0A3R9NWF6-F1
#
_cell.length_a   1.000
_cell.length_b   1.000
_cell.length_c   1.000
_cell.angle_alpha   90.00
_cell.angle_beta   90.00
_cell.angle_gamma   90.00
#
_symmetry.space_group_name_H-M   'P 1'
#
loop_
_entity.id
_entity.type
_entity.pdbx_description
1 polymer ?
#
loop_
_entity_poly.entity_id
_entity_poly.type
_entity_poly.pdbx_seq_one_letter_code
_entity_poly.pdbx_strand_id
1 'polypeptide(L)'
;MDRMLVVVFDNESKAYEGKKALLQLDSEGSISVYGYAVVAKNADGTASIKQGDDAGPLGTLAGTALGSLIGVLGGPVGLAIGATAGFAGGMTGDLLNAGVGDDFIDDVSKVLLPTKVAVVAEIEEDWTTPVDTRMESIGGVVFRRALSDVVHQVHQENVASMKADMVQLKAEHAQAHASRKAKLQEKINQLDSKIQAQLQAAKDRRQAAERTAQAKVQILKAKAGVAEAAAR
;
A
#
# COMPACT_ATOMS: atom_id res chain seq x y z
N MET A 1 -18.96 -23.08 0.00
CA MET A 1 -19.13 -21.87 -0.85
C MET A 1 -18.69 -20.62 -0.09
N ASP A 2 -17.96 -19.72 -0.74
CA ASP A 2 -17.43 -18.50 -0.10
C ASP A 2 -18.49 -17.43 0.11
N ARG A 3 -18.59 -16.95 1.34
CA ARG A 3 -19.59 -15.98 1.79
C ARG A 3 -19.00 -14.98 2.76
N MET A 4 -19.51 -13.77 2.68
CA MET A 4 -19.35 -12.76 3.71
C MET A 4 -20.49 -12.89 4.72
N LEU A 5 -20.11 -13.00 5.99
CA LEU A 5 -21.00 -13.11 7.14
C LEU A 5 -20.89 -11.85 8.00
N VAL A 6 -22.02 -11.26 8.34
CA VAL A 6 -22.09 -10.20 9.36
C VAL A 6 -23.09 -10.63 10.42
N VAL A 7 -22.66 -10.68 11.67
CA VAL A 7 -23.53 -11.03 12.79
C VAL A 7 -23.57 -9.88 13.78
N VAL A 8 -24.75 -9.29 13.98
CA VAL A 8 -24.93 -8.16 14.89
C VAL A 8 -25.43 -8.62 16.24
N PHE A 9 -24.76 -8.17 17.31
CA PHE A 9 -25.07 -8.49 18.70
C PHE A 9 -25.35 -7.23 19.52
N ASP A 10 -26.03 -7.40 20.64
CA ASP A 10 -26.41 -6.29 21.53
C ASP A 10 -25.22 -5.65 22.26
N ASN A 11 -24.15 -6.40 22.50
CA ASN A 11 -22.99 -5.94 23.25
C ASN A 11 -21.72 -6.70 22.88
N GLU A 12 -20.59 -6.16 23.33
CA GLU A 12 -19.26 -6.69 23.05
C GLU A 12 -19.05 -8.11 23.61
N SER A 13 -19.62 -8.44 24.77
CA SER A 13 -19.49 -9.80 25.33
C SER A 13 -20.14 -10.85 24.44
N LYS A 14 -21.37 -10.60 23.96
CA LYS A 14 -22.07 -11.48 23.03
C LYS A 14 -21.34 -11.58 21.68
N ALA A 15 -20.76 -10.49 21.21
CA ALA A 15 -19.96 -10.51 19.98
C ALA A 15 -18.71 -11.39 20.12
N TYR A 16 -18.00 -11.33 21.26
CA TYR A 16 -16.87 -12.24 21.49
C TYR A 16 -17.30 -13.70 21.66
N GLU A 17 -18.45 -13.95 22.26
CA GLU A 17 -19.05 -15.29 22.34
C GLU A 17 -19.40 -15.82 20.95
N GLY A 18 -20.05 -15.00 20.11
CA GLY A 18 -20.35 -15.31 18.71
C GLY A 18 -19.10 -15.59 17.90
N LYS A 19 -18.06 -14.75 18.03
CA LYS A 19 -16.74 -14.99 17.42
C LYS A 19 -16.17 -16.35 17.86
N LYS A 20 -16.19 -16.64 19.16
CA LYS A 20 -15.67 -17.91 19.68
C LYS A 20 -16.45 -19.10 19.12
N ALA A 21 -17.77 -18.99 19.01
CA ALA A 21 -18.62 -20.02 18.42
C ALA A 21 -18.32 -20.22 16.92
N LEU A 22 -18.05 -19.15 16.17
CA LEU A 22 -17.60 -19.22 14.77
C LEU A 22 -16.26 -19.94 14.63
N LEU A 23 -15.25 -19.56 15.41
CA LEU A 23 -13.94 -20.22 15.40
C LEU A 23 -14.03 -21.67 15.88
N GLN A 24 -14.99 -21.99 16.74
CA GLN A 24 -15.24 -23.36 17.14
C GLN A 24 -15.83 -24.17 15.98
N LEU A 25 -16.79 -23.63 15.22
CA LEU A 25 -17.32 -24.28 14.02
C LEU A 25 -16.23 -24.52 12.96
N ASP A 26 -15.28 -23.59 12.85
CA ASP A 26 -14.08 -23.75 12.01
C ASP A 26 -13.20 -24.92 12.48
N SER A 27 -12.90 -24.96 13.79
CA SER A 27 -12.11 -26.06 14.36
C SER A 27 -12.79 -27.44 14.28
N GLU A 28 -14.13 -27.46 14.24
CA GLU A 28 -14.95 -28.65 14.07
C GLU A 28 -15.07 -29.07 12.60
N GLY A 29 -14.54 -28.28 11.66
CA GLY A 29 -14.61 -28.52 10.21
C GLY A 29 -16.00 -28.32 9.62
N SER A 30 -16.91 -27.65 10.32
CA SER A 30 -18.27 -27.34 9.83
C SER A 30 -18.31 -26.14 8.89
N ILE A 31 -17.35 -25.23 9.04
CA ILE A 31 -17.09 -24.08 8.18
C ILE A 31 -15.57 -23.89 8.05
N SER A 32 -15.13 -23.02 7.16
CA SER A 32 -13.75 -22.50 7.17
C SER A 32 -13.78 -20.99 7.31
N VAL A 33 -13.05 -20.43 8.28
CA VAL A 33 -12.97 -18.97 8.51
C VAL A 33 -11.66 -18.46 7.92
N TYR A 34 -11.75 -17.63 6.88
CA TYR A 34 -10.58 -17.06 6.21
C TYR A 34 -10.08 -15.78 6.88
N GLY A 35 -10.98 -15.05 7.53
CA GLY A 35 -10.66 -13.82 8.26
C GLY A 35 -11.88 -13.31 9.02
N TYR A 36 -11.65 -12.55 10.08
CA TYR A 36 -12.73 -11.93 10.85
C TYR A 36 -12.30 -10.63 11.54
N ALA A 37 -13.29 -9.79 11.84
CA ALA A 37 -13.16 -8.60 12.66
C ALA A 37 -14.38 -8.37 13.55
N VAL A 38 -14.16 -7.75 14.69
CA VAL A 38 -15.20 -7.31 15.63
C VAL A 38 -15.28 -5.79 15.57
N VAL A 39 -16.42 -5.27 15.15
CA VAL A 39 -16.69 -3.85 14.95
C VAL A 39 -17.75 -3.38 15.92
N ALA A 40 -17.42 -2.44 16.80
CA ALA A 40 -18.36 -1.83 17.72
C ALA A 40 -18.86 -0.49 17.19
N LYS A 41 -20.18 -0.28 17.19
CA LYS A 41 -20.80 1.02 16.96
C LYS A 41 -20.82 1.79 18.28
N ASN A 42 -20.06 2.86 18.36
CA ASN A 42 -20.01 3.73 19.53
C ASN A 42 -21.31 4.52 19.68
N ALA A 43 -21.56 5.05 20.87
CA ALA A 43 -22.75 5.84 21.19
C ALA A 43 -22.87 7.13 20.35
N ASP A 44 -21.74 7.64 19.85
CA ASP A 44 -21.66 8.81 18.96
C ASP A 44 -21.94 8.48 17.47
N GLY A 45 -22.24 7.21 17.16
CA GLY A 45 -22.50 6.73 15.81
C GLY A 45 -21.24 6.38 15.00
N THR A 46 -20.04 6.64 15.53
CA THR A 46 -18.78 6.16 14.93
C THR A 46 -18.66 4.65 15.11
N ALA A 47 -17.93 3.96 14.23
CA ALA A 47 -17.57 2.57 14.47
C ALA A 47 -16.07 2.42 14.73
N SER A 48 -15.73 1.48 15.60
CA SER A 48 -14.36 1.17 16.01
C SER A 48 -14.11 -0.32 15.90
N ILE A 49 -12.94 -0.68 15.39
CA ILE A 49 -12.50 -2.08 15.37
C ILE A 49 -11.96 -2.42 16.75
N LYS A 50 -12.57 -3.41 17.40
CA LYS A 50 -12.16 -3.88 18.73
C LYS A 50 -11.11 -4.98 18.63
N GLN A 51 -11.24 -5.84 17.64
CA GLN A 51 -10.33 -6.93 17.38
C GLN A 51 -10.42 -7.35 15.92
N GLY A 52 -9.31 -7.71 15.29
CA GLY A 52 -9.26 -8.37 13.99
C GLY A 52 -8.10 -9.36 13.98
N ASP A 53 -8.27 -10.47 13.28
CA ASP A 53 -7.14 -11.32 12.92
C ASP A 53 -6.67 -10.93 11.52
N ASP A 54 -5.37 -10.73 11.36
CA ASP A 54 -4.75 -10.48 10.06
C ASP A 54 -4.91 -11.75 9.24
N ALA A 55 -5.72 -11.68 8.19
CA ALA A 55 -5.86 -12.75 7.22
C ALA A 55 -4.45 -13.03 6.66
N GLY A 56 -3.98 -14.28 6.75
CA GLY A 56 -2.62 -14.67 6.38
C GLY A 56 -2.27 -14.39 4.90
N PRO A 57 -1.17 -14.94 4.35
CA PRO A 57 -0.72 -14.64 2.98
C PRO A 57 -1.74 -14.92 1.85
N LEU A 58 -2.75 -15.75 2.09
CA LEU A 58 -3.89 -16.00 1.18
C LEU A 58 -5.05 -14.99 1.37
N GLY A 59 -5.02 -14.24 2.46
CA GLY A 59 -6.04 -13.30 2.92
C GLY A 59 -5.96 -11.90 2.32
N THR A 60 -5.09 -11.66 1.34
CA THR A 60 -4.97 -10.33 0.71
C THR A 60 -6.16 -10.00 -0.19
N LEU A 61 -6.84 -11.00 -0.78
CA LEU A 61 -8.11 -10.79 -1.48
C LEU A 61 -9.27 -10.69 -0.47
N ALA A 62 -9.34 -11.61 0.49
CA ALA A 62 -10.35 -11.61 1.55
C ALA A 62 -10.35 -10.31 2.38
N GLY A 63 -9.16 -9.81 2.69
CA GLY A 63 -8.94 -8.57 3.43
C GLY A 63 -9.44 -7.32 2.70
N THR A 64 -9.56 -7.33 1.37
CA THR A 64 -10.14 -6.20 0.63
C THR A 64 -11.65 -6.11 0.83
N ALA A 65 -12.38 -7.22 0.73
CA ALA A 65 -13.83 -7.22 0.90
C ALA A 65 -14.23 -7.01 2.37
N LEU A 66 -13.52 -7.68 3.29
CA LEU A 66 -13.74 -7.54 4.73
C LEU A 66 -13.34 -6.12 5.19
N GLY A 67 -12.20 -5.60 4.72
CA GLY A 67 -11.74 -4.25 5.02
C GLY A 67 -12.58 -3.14 4.39
N SER A 68 -13.14 -3.35 3.18
CA SER A 68 -14.08 -2.40 2.57
C SER A 68 -15.37 -2.32 3.38
N LEU A 69 -15.93 -3.46 3.78
CA LEU A 69 -17.14 -3.47 4.60
C LEU A 69 -16.92 -2.77 5.96
N ILE A 70 -15.81 -3.07 6.64
CA ILE A 70 -15.46 -2.39 7.89
C ILE A 70 -15.27 -0.88 7.66
N GLY A 71 -14.61 -0.50 6.56
CA GLY A 71 -14.41 0.90 6.20
C GLY A 71 -15.72 1.66 6.04
N VAL A 72 -16.69 1.06 5.35
CA VAL A 72 -18.01 1.65 5.13
C VAL A 72 -18.84 1.69 6.41
N LEU A 73 -18.91 0.57 7.16
CA LEU A 73 -19.64 0.51 8.44
C LEU A 73 -19.04 1.46 9.51
N GLY A 74 -17.73 1.70 9.41
CA GLY A 74 -16.94 2.59 10.26
C GLY A 74 -17.09 4.08 9.96
N GLY A 75 -17.67 4.46 8.82
CA GLY A 75 -17.73 5.85 8.38
C GLY A 75 -16.32 6.45 8.13
N PRO A 76 -16.18 7.78 8.09
CA PRO A 76 -14.91 8.45 7.72
C PRO A 76 -13.72 8.10 8.62
N VAL A 77 -13.96 7.60 9.84
CA VAL A 77 -12.90 7.14 10.77
C VAL A 77 -12.48 5.69 10.46
N GLY A 78 -13.41 4.83 10.02
CA GLY A 78 -13.11 3.46 9.61
C GLY A 78 -12.27 3.37 8.34
N LEU A 79 -12.41 4.34 7.42
CA LEU A 79 -11.61 4.45 6.20
C LEU A 79 -10.10 4.56 6.48
N ALA A 80 -9.70 5.23 7.56
CA ALA A 80 -8.29 5.40 7.92
C ALA A 80 -7.63 4.11 8.44
N ILE A 81 -8.42 3.20 9.02
CA ILE A 81 -7.91 1.93 9.57
C ILE A 81 -7.96 0.82 8.51
N GLY A 82 -8.97 0.82 7.65
CA GLY A 82 -9.02 -0.02 6.45
C GLY A 82 -7.79 0.19 5.55
N ALA A 83 -7.37 1.46 5.36
CA ALA A 83 -6.16 1.84 4.63
C ALA A 83 -4.90 1.03 5.02
N THR A 84 -4.75 0.70 6.30
CA THR A 84 -3.55 0.04 6.83
C THR A 84 -3.52 -1.49 6.72
N ALA A 85 -4.69 -2.14 6.69
CA ALA A 85 -4.78 -3.61 6.70
C ALA A 85 -4.81 -4.25 5.30
N GLY A 86 -4.95 -3.47 4.23
CA GLY A 86 -4.95 -4.02 2.86
C GLY A 86 -5.08 -3.02 1.70
N PHE A 87 -5.08 -1.73 1.98
CA PHE A 87 -5.49 -0.69 1.03
C PHE A 87 -4.34 0.27 0.71
N ALA A 88 -3.21 -0.28 0.28
CA ALA A 88 -2.11 0.49 -0.30
C ALA A 88 -2.48 0.95 -1.74
N GLY A 89 -3.51 1.79 -1.88
CA GLY A 89 -3.93 2.24 -3.20
C GLY A 89 -5.18 3.10 -3.22
N GLY A 90 -5.13 4.31 -2.67
CA GLY A 90 -5.84 5.51 -3.16
C GLY A 90 -7.32 5.43 -3.59
N MET A 91 -8.11 4.46 -3.15
CA MET A 91 -9.52 4.35 -3.55
C MET A 91 -10.40 5.28 -2.70
N THR A 92 -11.16 6.14 -3.36
CA THR A 92 -12.18 7.01 -2.74
C THR A 92 -13.40 6.20 -2.30
N GLY A 93 -14.13 6.67 -1.28
CA GLY A 93 -15.22 5.94 -0.60
C GLY A 93 -16.28 5.30 -1.50
N ASP A 94 -16.59 5.89 -2.67
CA ASP A 94 -17.55 5.32 -3.63
C ASP A 94 -17.10 3.96 -4.20
N LEU A 95 -15.80 3.71 -4.31
CA LEU A 95 -15.28 2.45 -4.84
C LEU A 95 -15.28 1.31 -3.81
N LEU A 96 -15.35 1.66 -2.52
CA LEU A 96 -15.49 0.68 -1.42
C LEU A 96 -16.91 0.14 -1.32
N ASN A 97 -17.90 0.97 -1.65
CA ASN A 97 -19.32 0.60 -1.69
C ASN A 97 -19.65 -0.37 -2.83
N ALA A 98 -19.00 -0.20 -3.99
CA ALA A 98 -19.22 -1.02 -5.19
C ALA A 98 -18.84 -2.51 -5.00
N GLY A 99 -18.00 -2.81 -4.01
CA GLY A 99 -17.62 -4.17 -3.63
C GLY A 99 -18.75 -4.93 -2.97
N VAL A 100 -19.26 -4.47 -1.84
CA VAL A 100 -20.12 -5.29 -0.98
C VAL A 100 -21.62 -5.12 -1.29
N GLY A 101 -21.98 -4.08 -2.05
CA GLY A 101 -23.35 -3.76 -2.43
C GLY A 101 -24.05 -2.88 -1.40
N ASP A 102 -24.56 -1.73 -1.85
CA ASP A 102 -25.21 -0.72 -1.01
C ASP A 102 -26.39 -1.28 -0.22
N ASP A 103 -27.15 -2.21 -0.80
CA ASP A 103 -28.30 -2.86 -0.18
C ASP A 103 -27.92 -3.70 1.05
N PHE A 104 -26.82 -4.46 0.98
CA PHE A 104 -26.34 -5.24 2.12
C PHE A 104 -25.76 -4.37 3.22
N ILE A 105 -25.03 -3.32 2.83
CA ILE A 105 -24.48 -2.35 3.77
C ILE A 105 -25.61 -1.61 4.50
N ASP A 106 -26.66 -1.21 3.78
CA ASP A 106 -27.83 -0.56 4.34
C ASP A 106 -28.57 -1.46 5.32
N ASP A 107 -28.76 -2.73 4.98
CA ASP A 107 -29.46 -3.69 5.85
C ASP A 107 -28.69 -3.97 7.14
N VAL A 108 -27.36 -4.12 7.05
CA VAL A 108 -26.50 -4.23 8.23
C VAL A 108 -26.53 -2.93 9.05
N SER A 109 -26.49 -1.77 8.40
CA SER A 109 -26.45 -0.46 9.06
C SER A 109 -27.75 -0.14 9.80
N LYS A 110 -28.91 -0.62 9.33
CA LYS A 110 -30.20 -0.49 10.03
C LYS A 110 -30.22 -1.26 11.35
N VAL A 111 -29.45 -2.34 11.46
CA VAL A 111 -29.43 -3.21 12.65
C VAL A 111 -28.24 -2.91 13.57
N LEU A 112 -27.10 -2.47 13.03
CA LEU A 112 -25.91 -2.03 13.77
C LEU A 112 -26.09 -0.61 14.35
N LEU A 113 -27.08 -0.49 15.24
CA LEU A 113 -27.39 0.75 15.97
C LEU A 113 -26.28 1.11 16.97
N PRO A 114 -26.20 2.38 17.42
CA PRO A 114 -25.26 2.79 18.46
C PRO A 114 -25.28 1.84 19.66
N THR A 115 -24.11 1.56 20.22
CA THR A 115 -23.83 0.59 21.32
C THR A 115 -23.86 -0.90 20.96
N LYS A 116 -24.29 -1.26 19.74
CA LYS A 116 -24.23 -2.65 19.25
C LYS A 116 -22.86 -2.99 18.67
N VAL A 117 -22.59 -4.28 18.54
CA VAL A 117 -21.31 -4.81 18.05
C VAL A 117 -21.57 -5.87 17.00
N ALA A 118 -20.86 -5.79 15.88
CA ALA A 118 -20.93 -6.75 14.79
C ALA A 118 -19.65 -7.60 14.72
N VAL A 119 -19.81 -8.88 14.41
CA VAL A 119 -18.74 -9.75 13.94
C VAL A 119 -18.86 -9.86 12.44
N VAL A 120 -17.83 -9.44 11.73
CA VAL A 120 -17.71 -9.55 10.27
C VAL A 120 -16.72 -10.65 9.98
N ALA A 121 -17.07 -11.63 9.17
CA ALA A 121 -16.20 -12.74 8.82
C ALA A 121 -16.34 -13.13 7.36
N GLU A 122 -15.25 -13.56 6.75
CA GLU A 122 -15.28 -14.28 5.49
C GLU A 122 -15.19 -15.77 5.80
N ILE A 123 -16.19 -16.51 5.33
CA ILE A 123 -16.33 -17.93 5.62
C ILE A 123 -16.59 -18.72 4.35
N GLU A 124 -16.11 -19.95 4.34
CA GLU A 124 -16.64 -20.99 3.49
C GLU A 124 -17.60 -21.85 4.30
N GLU A 125 -18.84 -21.97 3.83
CA GLU A 125 -19.81 -22.89 4.41
C GLU A 125 -20.55 -23.66 3.30
N ASP A 126 -20.82 -24.94 3.54
CA ASP A 126 -21.63 -25.77 2.65
C ASP A 126 -23.12 -25.74 3.03
N TRP A 127 -23.40 -25.60 4.32
CA TRP A 127 -24.75 -25.50 4.88
C TRP A 127 -24.80 -24.34 5.89
N THR A 128 -25.96 -23.68 6.04
CA THR A 128 -26.08 -22.50 6.93
C THR A 128 -26.51 -22.84 8.36
N THR A 129 -27.11 -24.01 8.56
CA THR A 129 -27.84 -24.36 9.79
C THR A 129 -27.02 -24.23 11.08
N PRO A 130 -25.76 -24.71 11.19
CA PRO A 130 -24.99 -24.60 12.41
C PRO A 130 -24.56 -23.18 12.74
N VAL A 131 -24.27 -22.36 11.71
CA VAL A 131 -23.98 -20.95 11.92
C VAL A 131 -25.24 -20.25 12.42
N ASP A 132 -26.38 -20.44 11.75
CA ASP A 132 -27.67 -19.85 12.16
C ASP A 132 -28.03 -20.25 13.58
N THR A 133 -28.04 -21.54 13.87
CA THR A 133 -28.44 -22.08 15.17
C THR A 133 -27.54 -21.53 16.29
N ARG A 134 -26.21 -21.49 16.09
CA ARG A 134 -25.29 -20.99 17.13
C ARG A 134 -25.41 -19.48 17.29
N MET A 135 -25.45 -18.72 16.20
CA MET A 135 -25.53 -17.26 16.28
C MET A 135 -26.88 -16.80 16.87
N GLU A 136 -28.00 -17.41 16.46
CA GLU A 136 -29.33 -17.13 17.01
C GLU A 136 -29.40 -17.48 18.51
N SER A 137 -28.79 -18.58 18.95
CA SER A 137 -28.76 -18.96 20.38
C SER A 137 -28.07 -17.93 21.27
N ILE A 138 -27.10 -17.19 20.73
CA ILE A 138 -26.37 -16.10 21.42
C ILE A 138 -27.15 -14.77 21.31
N GLY A 139 -28.16 -14.71 20.44
CA GLY A 139 -28.95 -13.52 20.13
C GLY A 139 -28.31 -12.63 19.06
N GLY A 140 -27.56 -13.23 18.14
CA GLY A 140 -27.01 -12.57 16.97
C GLY A 140 -27.99 -12.54 15.81
N VAL A 141 -28.05 -11.43 15.08
CA VAL A 141 -28.77 -11.32 13.80
C VAL A 141 -27.79 -11.55 12.66
N VAL A 142 -28.03 -12.58 11.86
CA VAL A 142 -27.09 -13.02 10.81
C VAL A 142 -27.47 -12.44 9.45
N PHE A 143 -26.50 -11.83 8.80
CA PHE A 143 -26.56 -11.37 7.41
C PHE A 143 -25.51 -12.10 6.59
N ARG A 144 -25.87 -12.52 5.38
CA ARG A 144 -24.99 -13.24 4.46
C ARG A 144 -24.99 -12.61 3.08
N ARG A 145 -23.83 -12.61 2.42
CA ARG A 145 -23.71 -12.28 1.00
C ARG A 145 -22.68 -13.19 0.32
N ALA A 146 -22.94 -13.62 -0.91
CA ALA A 146 -21.99 -14.43 -1.66
C ALA A 146 -20.80 -13.57 -2.10
N LEU A 147 -19.57 -14.07 -1.94
CA LEU A 147 -18.37 -13.30 -2.31
C LEU A 147 -18.27 -13.13 -3.84
N SER A 148 -18.84 -14.05 -4.63
CA SER A 148 -18.93 -13.92 -6.09
C SER A 148 -19.66 -12.66 -6.52
N ASP A 149 -20.71 -12.28 -5.81
CA ASP A 149 -21.52 -11.10 -6.14
C ASP A 149 -20.75 -9.81 -5.85
N VAL A 150 -19.88 -9.86 -4.84
CA VAL A 150 -18.98 -8.78 -4.47
C VAL A 150 -17.92 -8.54 -5.57
N VAL A 151 -17.35 -9.62 -6.11
CA VAL A 151 -16.31 -9.54 -7.15
C VAL A 151 -16.88 -9.15 -8.52
N HIS A 152 -18.10 -9.60 -8.86
CA HIS A 152 -18.70 -9.31 -10.17
C HIS A 152 -19.09 -7.84 -10.36
N GLN A 153 -19.55 -7.16 -9.31
CA GLN A 153 -19.96 -5.75 -9.37
C GLN A 153 -18.76 -4.81 -9.54
N VAL A 154 -17.65 -5.15 -8.88
CA VAL A 154 -16.33 -4.52 -9.03
C VAL A 154 -15.83 -4.62 -10.48
N HIS A 155 -16.06 -5.73 -11.19
CA HIS A 155 -15.42 -5.95 -12.49
C HIS A 155 -15.94 -5.10 -13.66
N GLN A 156 -17.17 -4.59 -13.64
CA GLN A 156 -17.71 -3.84 -14.80
C GLN A 156 -17.34 -2.35 -14.79
N GLU A 157 -17.26 -1.73 -13.61
CA GLU A 157 -16.89 -0.31 -13.49
C GLU A 157 -15.37 -0.11 -13.45
N ASN A 158 -14.61 -1.10 -12.95
CA ASN A 158 -13.17 -0.97 -12.80
C ASN A 158 -12.37 -1.02 -14.10
N VAL A 159 -12.86 -1.63 -15.19
CA VAL A 159 -12.06 -1.71 -16.43
C VAL A 159 -11.90 -0.33 -17.08
N ALA A 160 -12.86 0.58 -16.91
CA ALA A 160 -12.79 1.92 -17.47
C ALA A 160 -11.89 2.85 -16.63
N SER A 161 -12.04 2.84 -15.30
CA SER A 161 -11.21 3.63 -14.39
C SER A 161 -9.76 3.14 -14.36
N MET A 162 -9.53 1.82 -14.30
CA MET A 162 -8.18 1.24 -14.39
C MET A 162 -7.50 1.53 -15.73
N LYS A 163 -8.25 1.62 -16.83
CA LYS A 163 -7.70 2.07 -18.12
C LYS A 163 -7.30 3.54 -18.09
N ALA A 164 -8.08 4.40 -17.45
CA ALA A 164 -7.76 5.81 -17.28
C ALA A 164 -6.52 6.00 -16.38
N ASP A 165 -6.48 5.32 -15.25
CA ASP A 165 -5.35 5.34 -14.31
C ASP A 165 -4.09 4.76 -14.95
N MET A 166 -4.21 3.69 -15.74
CA MET A 166 -3.09 3.14 -16.51
C MET A 166 -2.58 4.13 -17.56
N VAL A 167 -3.46 4.89 -18.21
CA VAL A 167 -3.05 5.94 -19.17
C VAL A 167 -2.34 7.08 -18.45
N GLN A 168 -2.83 7.47 -17.27
CA GLN A 168 -2.23 8.53 -16.46
C GLN A 168 -0.89 8.12 -15.86
N LEU A 169 -0.79 6.90 -15.29
CA LEU A 169 0.46 6.30 -14.83
C LEU A 169 1.47 6.12 -15.97
N LYS A 170 1.04 5.69 -17.16
CA LYS A 170 1.93 5.63 -18.34
C LYS A 170 2.38 7.01 -18.79
N ALA A 171 1.51 8.03 -18.73
CA ALA A 171 1.85 9.40 -19.07
C ALA A 171 2.84 10.01 -18.07
N GLU A 172 2.62 9.83 -16.77
CA GLU A 172 3.54 10.23 -15.71
C GLU A 172 4.87 9.49 -15.81
N HIS A 173 4.86 8.18 -16.08
CA HIS A 173 6.07 7.39 -16.28
C HIS A 173 6.83 7.85 -17.53
N ALA A 174 6.14 8.18 -18.63
CA ALA A 174 6.75 8.73 -19.84
C ALA A 174 7.37 10.12 -19.59
N GLN A 175 6.70 11.00 -18.85
CA GLN A 175 7.22 12.32 -18.47
C GLN A 175 8.38 12.22 -17.45
N ALA A 176 8.31 11.28 -16.51
CA ALA A 176 9.37 10.99 -15.56
C ALA A 176 10.62 10.45 -16.28
N HIS A 177 10.46 9.60 -17.30
CA HIS A 177 11.57 9.14 -18.14
C HIS A 177 12.17 10.25 -19.00
N ALA A 178 11.34 11.10 -19.61
CA ALA A 178 11.83 12.22 -20.44
C ALA A 178 12.64 13.23 -19.60
N SER A 179 12.12 13.62 -18.44
CA SER A 179 12.79 14.56 -17.53
C SER A 179 14.05 13.96 -16.89
N ARG A 180 14.03 12.67 -16.52
CA ARG A 180 15.21 11.99 -15.96
C ARG A 180 16.29 11.74 -17.01
N LYS A 181 15.91 11.43 -18.28
CA LYS A 181 16.84 11.32 -19.42
C LYS A 181 17.47 12.67 -19.75
N ALA A 182 16.69 13.75 -19.78
CA ALA A 182 17.21 15.10 -20.03
C ALA A 182 18.21 15.54 -18.94
N LYS A 183 17.87 15.37 -17.66
CA LYS A 183 18.78 15.68 -16.53
C LYS A 183 20.05 14.82 -16.54
N LEU A 184 19.94 13.55 -16.94
CA LEU A 184 21.10 12.67 -17.06
C LEU A 184 22.01 13.12 -18.20
N GLN A 185 21.45 13.50 -19.36
CA GLN A 185 22.22 14.00 -20.49
C GLN A 185 22.94 15.32 -20.16
N GLU A 186 22.29 16.22 -19.44
CA GLU A 186 22.91 17.46 -18.97
C GLU A 186 24.08 17.19 -18.03
N LYS A 187 23.94 16.25 -17.10
CA LYS A 187 25.04 15.83 -16.22
C LYS A 187 26.20 15.19 -16.99
N ILE A 188 25.93 14.39 -18.01
CA ILE A 188 26.98 13.79 -18.87
C ILE A 188 27.76 14.90 -19.58
N ASN A 189 27.06 15.87 -20.21
CA ASN A 189 27.71 16.98 -20.91
C ASN A 189 28.55 17.87 -19.96
N GLN A 190 28.05 18.11 -18.74
CA GLN A 190 28.79 18.84 -17.70
C GLN A 190 30.04 18.07 -17.23
N LEU A 191 29.95 16.75 -17.09
CA LEU A 191 31.10 15.91 -16.75
C LEU A 191 32.15 15.93 -17.86
N ASP A 192 31.75 15.76 -19.13
CA ASP A 192 32.67 15.77 -20.27
C ASP A 192 33.42 17.11 -20.38
N SER A 193 32.71 18.23 -20.21
CA SER A 193 33.33 19.56 -20.19
C SER A 193 34.37 19.70 -19.07
N LYS A 194 34.06 19.21 -17.86
CA LYS A 194 35.01 19.22 -16.74
C LYS A 194 36.22 18.33 -17.00
N ILE A 195 36.03 17.14 -17.58
CA ILE A 195 37.12 16.24 -17.93
C ILE A 195 38.06 16.90 -18.94
N GLN A 196 37.52 17.52 -19.99
CA GLN A 196 38.35 18.23 -20.98
C GLN A 196 39.09 19.42 -20.39
N ALA A 197 38.43 20.23 -19.55
CA ALA A 197 39.07 21.34 -18.87
C ALA A 197 40.23 20.89 -17.96
N GLN A 198 40.07 19.77 -17.25
CA GLN A 198 41.13 19.20 -16.41
C GLN A 198 42.29 18.64 -17.24
N LEU A 199 42.01 17.95 -18.35
CA LEU A 199 43.04 17.47 -19.26
C LEU A 199 43.85 18.61 -19.87
N GLN A 200 43.18 19.71 -20.25
CA GLN A 200 43.86 20.89 -20.78
C GLN A 200 44.70 21.58 -19.72
N ALA A 201 44.14 21.80 -18.52
CA ALA A 201 44.89 22.38 -17.40
C ALA A 201 46.10 21.53 -17.00
N ALA A 202 46.00 20.19 -17.08
CA ALA A 202 47.12 19.28 -16.84
C ALA A 202 48.20 19.40 -17.91
N LYS A 203 47.83 19.51 -19.21
CA LYS A 203 48.79 19.77 -20.30
C LYS A 203 49.49 21.11 -20.13
N ASP A 204 48.74 22.17 -19.85
CA ASP A 204 49.27 23.52 -19.68
C ASP A 204 50.23 23.58 -18.47
N ARG A 205 49.88 22.93 -17.35
CA ARG A 205 50.77 22.78 -16.18
C ARG A 205 52.04 22.02 -16.52
N ARG A 206 51.95 20.94 -17.30
CA ARG A 206 53.12 20.16 -17.74
C ARG A 206 54.05 21.00 -18.60
N GLN A 207 53.50 21.74 -19.58
CA GLN A 207 54.29 22.64 -20.42
C GLN A 207 54.92 23.79 -19.62
N ALA A 208 54.19 24.37 -18.66
CA ALA A 208 54.72 25.40 -17.78
C ALA A 208 55.85 24.88 -16.88
N ALA A 209 55.72 23.66 -16.35
CA ALA A 209 56.76 22.99 -15.57
C ALA A 209 58.01 22.69 -16.43
N GLU A 210 57.83 22.19 -17.65
CA GLU A 210 58.92 21.95 -18.60
C GLU A 210 59.66 23.24 -18.97
N ARG A 211 58.94 24.33 -19.26
CA ARG A 211 59.55 25.65 -19.51
C ARG A 211 60.33 26.17 -18.31
N THR A 212 59.78 26.00 -17.11
CA THR A 212 60.43 26.44 -15.87
C THR A 212 61.68 25.60 -15.58
N ALA A 213 61.63 24.29 -15.82
CA ALA A 213 62.77 23.39 -15.68
C ALA A 213 63.88 23.73 -16.70
N GLN A 214 63.53 23.98 -17.97
CA GLN A 214 64.48 24.41 -18.99
C GLN A 214 65.13 25.75 -18.64
N ALA A 215 64.35 26.73 -18.18
CA ALA A 215 64.87 28.01 -17.72
C ALA A 215 65.86 27.83 -16.56
N LYS A 216 65.55 26.98 -15.57
CA LYS A 216 66.47 26.66 -14.46
C LYS A 216 67.75 25.98 -14.94
N VAL A 217 67.66 25.02 -15.86
CA VAL A 217 68.84 24.33 -16.43
C VAL A 217 69.75 25.33 -17.15
N GLN A 218 69.20 26.25 -17.94
CA GLN A 218 70.00 27.28 -18.62
C GLN A 218 70.67 28.23 -17.64
N ILE A 219 69.96 28.65 -16.58
CA ILE A 219 70.53 29.49 -15.52
C ILE A 219 71.68 28.75 -14.81
N LEU A 220 71.52 27.46 -14.50
CA LEU A 220 72.57 26.67 -13.86
C LEU A 220 73.78 26.46 -14.77
N LYS A 221 73.59 26.21 -16.07
CA LYS A 221 74.68 26.13 -17.05
C LYS A 221 75.42 27.45 -17.19
N ALA A 222 74.71 28.57 -17.25
CA ALA A 222 75.33 29.90 -17.30
C ALA A 222 76.16 30.17 -16.03
N LYS A 223 75.65 29.81 -14.84
CA LYS A 223 76.41 29.92 -13.59
C LYS A 223 77.63 28.99 -13.54
N ALA A 224 77.52 27.76 -14.03
CA ALA A 224 78.63 26.81 -14.09
C ALA A 224 79.73 27.28 -15.05
N GLY A 225 79.38 27.81 -16.23
CA GLY A 225 80.36 28.36 -17.18
C GLY A 225 81.08 29.61 -16.64
N VAL A 226 80.39 30.45 -15.87
CA VAL A 226 81.01 31.60 -15.18
C VAL A 226 81.95 31.14 -14.06
N ALA A 227 81.59 30.10 -13.30
CA ALA A 227 82.46 29.53 -12.26
C ALA A 227 83.69 28.81 -12.84
N GLU A 228 83.54 28.12 -13.98
CA GLU A 228 84.64 27.43 -14.68
C GLU A 228 85.61 28.42 -15.36
N ALA A 229 85.09 29.56 -15.85
CA ALA A 229 85.91 30.67 -16.35
C ALA A 229 86.64 31.44 -15.23
N ALA A 230 86.13 31.41 -13.99
CA ALA A 230 86.79 32.02 -12.82
C ALA A 230 87.84 31.11 -12.16
N ALA A 231 87.94 29.84 -12.58
CA ALA A 231 88.88 28.84 -12.04
C ALA A 231 90.11 28.56 -12.95
N ARG A 232 90.25 29.29 -14.07
CA ARG A 232 91.42 29.31 -14.95
C ARG A 232 92.17 30.64 -14.79
#